data_AF-A0A9E4D675-F1
#
_entry.id   AF-A0A9E4D675-F1
#
_cell.length_a   1.000
_cell.length_b   1.000
_cell.length_c   1.000
_cell.angle_alpha   90.00
_cell.angle_beta   90.00
_cell.angle_gamma   90.00
#
_symmetry.space_group_name_H-M   'P 1'
#
loop_
_entity.id
_entity.type
_entity.pdbx_description
1 polymer ?
#
loop_
_entity_poly.entity_id
_entity_poly.type
_entity_poly.pdbx_seq_one_letter_code
_entity_poly.pdbx_strand_id
1 'polypeptide(L)'
;MSNSMTEALSHLASRMPRIVREHEVLRVAGWMPGEDPDAVAHKAAGEVLRWAQRRAGQRLPREAWDGESFELPLPGRDPSAIRLRAGASDLWAFRIHDPDKTVPGRAWTTEVVLGHVPGKQAQFSTRLLVATPEEDFSIDPAVPGFVQQVAEKCGLVVGSQAASATPAVYADGEDAEALIEHLTDPGRLLPTIVLTLADGASAPYIKAEKLAGVLTGLAHVALARPDAAWRLTERLGKRLSVFGGAARVYQPGFEETAELRPYPAGASSQRVGHLGCLHCRSGQPDPLVQLALIHLEFEALQPIISRPC
;
A
#
# COMPACT_ATOMS: atom_id res chain seq x y z
N MET A 1 -52.00 24.75 7.92
CA MET A 1 -51.09 23.99 7.02
C MET A 1 -49.78 24.76 6.94
N SER A 2 -48.85 24.50 7.86
CA SER A 2 -47.52 25.11 7.86
C SER A 2 -46.54 24.08 7.32
N ASN A 3 -46.36 24.05 6.00
CA ASN A 3 -45.22 23.35 5.41
C ASN A 3 -43.98 24.06 5.95
N SER A 4 -43.26 23.38 6.84
CA SER A 4 -42.13 23.96 7.53
C SER A 4 -41.08 24.36 6.50
N MET A 5 -40.52 25.57 6.63
CA MET A 5 -39.40 26.05 5.81
C MET A 5 -38.24 25.03 5.83
N THR A 6 -38.09 24.25 6.90
CA THR A 6 -37.14 23.14 7.03
C THR A 6 -37.38 22.00 6.03
N GLU A 7 -38.65 21.70 5.70
CA GLU A 7 -39.07 20.65 4.76
C GLU A 7 -38.92 21.12 3.29
N ALA A 8 -39.15 22.40 3.04
CA ALA A 8 -38.84 23.02 1.75
C ALA A 8 -37.32 23.11 1.51
N LEU A 9 -36.55 23.40 2.56
CA LEU A 9 -35.08 23.45 2.50
C LEU A 9 -34.44 22.06 2.41
N SER A 10 -35.04 21.00 2.97
CA SER A 10 -34.50 19.63 2.82
C SER A 10 -34.57 19.15 1.37
N HIS A 11 -35.63 19.48 0.64
CA HIS A 11 -35.70 19.21 -0.80
C HIS A 11 -34.67 20.01 -1.61
N LEU A 12 -34.41 21.27 -1.23
CA LEU A 12 -33.36 22.09 -1.84
C LEU A 12 -31.94 21.56 -1.52
N ALA A 13 -31.68 21.17 -0.27
CA ALA A 13 -30.41 20.56 0.15
C ALA A 13 -30.15 19.22 -0.54
N SER A 14 -31.19 18.40 -0.77
CA SER A 14 -31.07 17.14 -1.53
C SER A 14 -30.75 17.35 -3.03
N ARG A 15 -30.95 18.57 -3.54
CA ARG A 15 -30.66 18.98 -4.93
C ARG A 15 -29.36 19.79 -5.05
N MET A 16 -28.73 20.18 -3.94
CA MET A 16 -27.43 20.80 -3.98
C MET A 16 -26.38 19.77 -4.40
N PRO A 17 -25.48 20.10 -5.34
CA PRO A 17 -24.37 19.22 -5.69
C PRO A 17 -23.59 18.89 -4.42
N ARG A 18 -23.55 17.62 -4.04
CA ARG A 18 -22.65 17.17 -2.97
C ARG A 18 -21.23 17.40 -3.45
N ILE A 19 -20.41 18.04 -2.61
CA ILE A 19 -18.99 18.26 -2.92
C ILE A 19 -18.33 16.89 -2.98
N VAL A 20 -17.85 16.51 -4.15
CA VAL A 20 -17.04 15.30 -4.32
C VAL A 20 -15.60 15.66 -3.98
N ARG A 21 -15.02 14.94 -3.02
CA ARG A 21 -13.61 15.05 -2.62
C ARG A 21 -12.85 13.85 -3.14
N GLU A 22 -11.63 14.08 -3.61
CA GLU A 22 -10.70 13.01 -4.00
C GLU A 22 -9.66 12.80 -2.90
N HIS A 23 -9.43 11.53 -2.56
CA HIS A 23 -8.50 11.10 -1.53
C HIS A 23 -7.53 10.07 -2.11
N GLU A 24 -6.23 10.23 -1.89
CA GLU A 24 -5.25 9.18 -2.18
C GLU A 24 -5.31 8.13 -1.06
N VAL A 25 -5.66 6.90 -1.43
CA VAL A 25 -5.86 5.78 -0.51
C VAL A 25 -4.54 5.05 -0.23
N LEU A 26 -3.78 4.79 -1.29
CA LEU A 26 -2.48 4.14 -1.19
C LEU A 26 -1.61 4.48 -2.39
N ARG A 27 -0.31 4.31 -2.19
CA ARG A 27 0.71 4.41 -3.22
C ARG A 27 1.79 3.36 -2.99
N VAL A 28 2.15 2.65 -4.05
CA VAL A 28 3.32 1.77 -4.09
C VAL A 28 4.25 2.30 -5.15
N ALA A 29 5.51 2.52 -4.80
CA ALA A 29 6.54 2.96 -5.75
C ALA A 29 7.84 2.23 -5.47
N GLY A 30 8.51 1.80 -6.53
CA GLY A 30 9.71 0.99 -6.43
C GLY A 30 10.38 0.79 -7.78
N TRP A 31 11.36 -0.09 -7.79
CA TRP A 31 12.12 -0.47 -8.97
C TRP A 31 12.10 -1.98 -9.15
N MET A 32 12.39 -2.45 -10.35
CA MET A 32 12.39 -3.87 -10.70
C MET A 32 13.74 -4.20 -11.37
N PRO A 33 14.48 -5.20 -10.86
CA PRO A 33 15.78 -5.58 -11.41
C PRO A 33 15.66 -6.24 -12.78
N GLY A 34 16.65 -5.99 -13.64
CA GLY A 34 16.83 -6.70 -14.91
C GLY A 34 17.96 -6.10 -15.74
N GLU A 35 18.46 -6.89 -16.70
CA GLU A 35 19.45 -6.41 -17.68
C GLU A 35 18.83 -5.47 -18.71
N ASP A 36 17.56 -5.69 -19.04
CA ASP A 36 16.77 -4.89 -19.98
C ASP A 36 15.57 -4.23 -19.25
N PRO A 37 15.70 -2.97 -18.83
CA PRO A 37 14.62 -2.23 -18.15
C PRO A 37 13.34 -2.11 -18.98
N ASP A 38 13.44 -2.01 -20.31
CA ASP A 38 12.28 -1.91 -21.20
C ASP A 38 11.48 -3.23 -21.21
N ALA A 39 12.17 -4.36 -21.33
CA ALA A 39 11.55 -5.67 -21.28
C ALA A 39 10.87 -5.94 -19.92
N VAL A 40 11.50 -5.54 -18.81
CA VAL A 40 10.93 -5.69 -17.45
C VAL A 40 9.69 -4.79 -17.28
N ALA A 41 9.76 -3.53 -17.71
CA ALA A 41 8.62 -2.61 -17.66
C ALA A 41 7.45 -3.11 -18.53
N HIS A 42 7.72 -3.62 -19.73
CA HIS A 42 6.71 -4.19 -20.61
C HIS A 42 6.07 -5.46 -20.00
N LYS A 43 6.86 -6.33 -19.37
CA LYS A 43 6.34 -7.49 -18.63
C LYS A 43 5.39 -7.06 -17.51
N ALA A 44 5.77 -6.05 -16.73
CA ALA A 44 4.94 -5.50 -15.67
C ALA A 44 3.65 -4.85 -16.22
N ALA A 45 3.73 -4.14 -17.35
CA ALA A 45 2.55 -3.60 -18.05
C ALA A 45 1.58 -4.71 -18.44
N GLY A 46 2.09 -5.86 -18.88
CA GLY A 46 1.26 -7.05 -19.15
C GLY A 46 0.46 -7.55 -17.94
N GLU A 47 1.03 -7.54 -16.72
CA GLU A 47 0.30 -7.89 -15.49
C GLU A 47 -0.80 -6.87 -15.17
N VAL A 48 -0.50 -5.58 -15.33
CA VAL A 48 -1.46 -4.47 -15.15
C VAL A 48 -2.61 -4.61 -16.14
N LEU A 49 -2.32 -4.85 -17.42
CA LEU A 49 -3.32 -4.97 -18.48
C LEU A 49 -4.21 -6.21 -18.32
N ARG A 50 -3.67 -7.35 -17.85
CA ARG A 50 -4.51 -8.53 -17.53
C ARG A 50 -5.48 -8.25 -16.38
N TRP A 51 -5.07 -7.46 -15.39
CA TRP A 51 -5.97 -6.97 -14.34
C TRP A 51 -6.99 -5.97 -14.89
N ALA A 52 -6.55 -4.98 -15.66
CA ALA A 52 -7.39 -3.94 -16.23
C ALA A 52 -8.46 -4.51 -17.19
N GLN A 53 -8.11 -5.50 -18.02
CA GLN A 53 -9.05 -6.16 -18.92
C GLN A 53 -10.19 -6.84 -18.15
N ARG A 54 -9.88 -7.47 -17.01
CA ARG A 54 -10.91 -8.07 -16.13
C ARG A 54 -11.81 -7.01 -15.51
N ARG A 55 -11.27 -5.82 -15.20
CA ARG A 55 -12.04 -4.67 -14.67
C ARG A 55 -12.94 -4.04 -15.73
N ALA A 56 -12.41 -3.82 -16.93
CA ALA A 56 -13.14 -3.28 -18.07
C ALA A 56 -14.31 -4.19 -18.50
N GLY A 57 -14.20 -5.50 -18.29
CA GLY A 57 -15.24 -6.48 -18.66
C GLY A 57 -15.30 -6.78 -20.15
N GLN A 58 -14.31 -6.32 -20.91
CA GLN A 58 -14.15 -6.53 -22.35
C GLN A 58 -12.68 -6.57 -22.74
N ARG A 59 -12.37 -6.90 -23.99
CA ARG A 59 -10.99 -6.91 -24.49
C ARG A 59 -10.42 -5.50 -24.59
N LEU A 60 -9.16 -5.36 -24.19
CA LEU A 60 -8.40 -4.13 -24.44
C LEU A 60 -7.91 -4.09 -25.89
N PRO A 61 -7.72 -2.89 -26.48
CA PRO A 61 -7.21 -2.72 -27.83
C PRO A 61 -5.79 -3.31 -27.98
N ARG A 62 -5.37 -3.61 -29.21
CA ARG A 62 -4.07 -4.24 -29.47
C ARG A 62 -2.93 -3.32 -29.04
N GLU A 63 -3.09 -2.02 -29.28
CA GLU A 63 -2.20 -0.94 -28.91
C GLU A 63 -1.82 -0.98 -27.42
N ALA A 64 -2.77 -1.36 -26.55
CA ALA A 64 -2.50 -1.54 -25.12
C ALA A 64 -1.46 -2.65 -24.89
N TRP A 65 -1.62 -3.79 -25.54
CA TRP A 65 -0.72 -4.95 -25.42
C TRP A 65 0.63 -4.72 -26.09
N ASP A 66 0.67 -3.88 -27.12
CA ASP A 66 1.93 -3.43 -27.75
C ASP A 66 2.66 -2.37 -26.89
N GLY A 67 2.05 -1.94 -25.77
CA GLY A 67 2.63 -0.95 -24.84
C GLY A 67 2.56 0.49 -25.36
N GLU A 68 1.67 0.77 -26.31
CA GLU A 68 1.47 2.09 -26.89
C GLU A 68 0.33 2.86 -26.19
N SER A 69 0.16 4.14 -26.58
CA SER A 69 -0.93 4.97 -26.08
C SER A 69 -2.29 4.46 -26.61
N PHE A 70 -3.32 4.50 -25.77
CA PHE A 70 -4.68 4.15 -26.16
C PHE A 70 -5.72 4.81 -25.27
N GLU A 71 -6.94 4.91 -25.76
CA GLU A 71 -8.12 5.26 -24.98
C GLU A 71 -9.25 4.27 -25.30
N LEU A 72 -9.97 3.84 -24.27
CA LEU A 72 -11.11 2.94 -24.41
C LEU A 72 -12.27 3.47 -23.54
N PRO A 73 -13.04 4.45 -24.04
CA PRO A 73 -14.17 5.00 -23.31
C PRO A 73 -15.27 3.95 -23.16
N LEU A 74 -15.69 3.71 -21.92
CA LEU A 74 -16.77 2.80 -21.56
C LEU A 74 -17.79 3.50 -20.65
N PRO A 75 -19.03 3.01 -20.58
CA PRO A 75 -20.01 3.54 -19.63
C PRO A 75 -19.50 3.40 -18.19
N GLY A 76 -19.15 4.54 -17.57
CA GLY A 76 -18.63 4.64 -16.21
C GLY A 76 -17.18 4.18 -16.02
N ARG A 77 -16.49 3.73 -17.08
CA ARG A 77 -15.08 3.32 -17.01
C ARG A 77 -14.30 3.91 -18.18
N ASP A 78 -13.04 4.25 -17.99
CA ASP A 78 -12.25 4.92 -19.03
C ASP A 78 -10.78 4.48 -19.04
N PRO A 79 -10.49 3.16 -19.17
CA PRO A 79 -9.12 2.70 -19.26
C PRO A 79 -8.39 3.40 -20.41
N SER A 80 -7.28 4.02 -20.08
CA SER A 80 -6.44 4.78 -21.01
C SER A 80 -4.98 4.64 -20.63
N ALA A 81 -4.10 4.78 -21.62
CA ALA A 81 -2.66 4.87 -21.38
C ALA A 81 -2.00 5.86 -22.33
N ILE A 82 -0.90 6.45 -21.87
CA ILE A 82 -0.03 7.32 -22.64
C ILE A 82 1.39 6.81 -22.51
N ARG A 83 2.06 6.62 -23.66
CA ARG A 83 3.50 6.38 -23.73
C ARG A 83 4.24 7.68 -23.98
N LEU A 84 5.25 7.96 -23.18
CA LEU A 84 6.11 9.13 -23.25
C LEU A 84 7.55 8.67 -23.48
N ARG A 85 8.10 8.98 -24.66
CA ARG A 85 9.50 8.73 -25.00
C ARG A 85 10.25 10.05 -25.06
N ALA A 86 11.30 10.19 -24.27
CA ALA A 86 12.12 11.40 -24.22
C ALA A 86 13.60 11.05 -24.02
N GLY A 87 14.38 11.20 -25.09
CA GLY A 87 15.79 10.77 -25.10
C GLY A 87 15.89 9.27 -24.86
N ALA A 88 16.65 8.88 -23.84
CA ALA A 88 16.78 7.49 -23.40
C ALA A 88 15.79 7.11 -22.28
N SER A 89 14.72 7.89 -22.07
CA SER A 89 13.62 7.54 -21.16
C SER A 89 12.43 7.01 -21.96
N ASP A 90 11.80 5.95 -21.48
CA ASP A 90 10.53 5.43 -22.00
C ASP A 90 9.61 5.16 -20.82
N LEU A 91 8.49 5.88 -20.76
CA LEU A 91 7.50 5.78 -19.69
C LEU A 91 6.14 5.42 -20.28
N TRP A 92 5.41 4.56 -19.60
CA TRP A 92 4.04 4.18 -19.92
C TRP A 92 3.17 4.43 -18.69
N ALA A 93 2.24 5.36 -18.82
CA ALA A 93 1.30 5.75 -17.78
C ALA A 93 -0.09 5.23 -18.14
N PHE A 94 -0.70 4.45 -17.25
CA PHE A 94 -2.02 3.87 -17.40
C PHE A 94 -2.96 4.39 -16.30
N ARG A 95 -4.21 4.64 -16.67
CA ARG A 95 -5.27 5.05 -15.74
C ARG A 95 -6.54 4.28 -16.06
N ILE A 96 -7.27 3.91 -15.01
CA ILE A 96 -8.64 3.43 -15.12
C ILE A 96 -9.50 4.01 -13.99
N HIS A 97 -10.64 4.58 -14.36
CA HIS A 97 -11.72 4.92 -13.45
C HIS A 97 -12.76 3.79 -13.39
N ASP A 98 -13.28 3.52 -12.19
CA ASP A 98 -14.32 2.53 -11.93
C ASP A 98 -15.30 3.07 -10.87
N PRO A 99 -16.63 3.00 -11.07
CA PRO A 99 -17.57 3.32 -10.02
C PRO A 99 -17.47 2.29 -8.89
N ASP A 100 -17.69 2.72 -7.65
CA ASP A 100 -17.82 1.79 -6.54
C ASP A 100 -19.02 0.86 -6.76
N LYS A 101 -18.85 -0.42 -6.42
CA LYS A 101 -19.86 -1.45 -6.66
C LYS A 101 -21.04 -1.38 -5.67
N THR A 102 -20.83 -0.71 -4.55
CA THR A 102 -21.71 -0.76 -3.37
C THR A 102 -22.12 0.62 -2.88
N VAL A 103 -21.30 1.65 -3.12
CA VAL A 103 -21.53 3.01 -2.62
C VAL A 103 -21.83 3.96 -3.79
N PRO A 104 -23.10 4.38 -3.96
CA PRO A 104 -23.47 5.32 -5.01
C PRO A 104 -22.71 6.65 -4.91
N GLY A 105 -22.21 7.14 -6.05
CA GLY A 105 -21.47 8.40 -6.13
C GLY A 105 -20.00 8.30 -5.71
N ARG A 106 -19.55 7.18 -5.15
CA ARG A 106 -18.14 6.89 -4.95
C ARG A 106 -17.55 6.30 -6.23
N ALA A 107 -16.35 6.72 -6.59
CA ALA A 107 -15.60 6.17 -7.70
C ALA A 107 -14.12 6.03 -7.38
N TRP A 108 -13.49 5.05 -7.99
CA TRP A 108 -12.10 4.67 -7.78
C TRP A 108 -11.30 4.97 -9.02
N THR A 109 -10.12 5.56 -8.85
CA THR A 109 -9.16 5.74 -9.94
C THR A 109 -7.90 4.98 -9.58
N THR A 110 -7.50 4.03 -10.42
CA THR A 110 -6.19 3.40 -10.33
C THR A 110 -5.29 4.01 -11.39
N GLU A 111 -4.13 4.50 -10.97
CA GLU A 111 -3.11 4.98 -11.88
C GLU A 111 -1.83 4.18 -11.70
N VAL A 112 -1.15 3.91 -12.81
CA VAL A 112 0.09 3.14 -12.87
C VAL A 112 1.06 3.88 -13.79
N VAL A 113 2.32 3.96 -13.37
CA VAL A 113 3.42 4.43 -14.21
C VAL A 113 4.51 3.37 -14.20
N LEU A 114 4.94 2.99 -15.39
CA LEU A 114 5.95 1.99 -15.68
C LEU A 114 6.97 2.58 -16.64
N GLY A 115 8.17 1.99 -16.69
CA GLY A 115 9.17 2.36 -17.68
C GLY A 115 10.53 2.56 -17.03
N HIS A 116 11.39 3.34 -17.66
CA HIS A 116 12.71 3.65 -17.11
C HIS A 116 13.15 5.06 -17.46
N VAL A 117 14.17 5.49 -16.74
CA VAL A 117 14.93 6.70 -17.02
C VAL A 117 16.40 6.33 -17.14
N PRO A 118 17.22 7.12 -17.85
CA PRO A 118 18.61 6.79 -18.13
C PRO A 118 19.40 6.42 -16.86
N GLY A 119 20.12 5.31 -16.92
CA GLY A 119 20.98 4.83 -15.83
C GLY A 119 20.24 4.24 -14.63
N LYS A 120 18.92 3.99 -14.73
CA LYS A 120 18.14 3.33 -13.69
C LYS A 120 17.56 2.00 -14.18
N GLN A 121 17.32 1.12 -13.21
CA GLN A 121 16.48 -0.07 -13.38
C GLN A 121 15.04 0.33 -13.75
N ALA A 122 14.24 -0.63 -14.21
CA ALA A 122 12.83 -0.39 -14.50
C ALA A 122 12.13 0.14 -13.24
N GLN A 123 11.26 1.14 -13.42
CA GLN A 123 10.52 1.82 -12.37
C GLN A 123 9.05 1.37 -12.41
N PHE A 124 8.45 1.28 -11.23
CA PHE A 124 7.04 0.98 -11.03
C PHE A 124 6.46 1.96 -10.02
N SER A 125 5.32 2.53 -10.34
CA SER A 125 4.53 3.32 -9.41
C SER A 125 3.05 3.06 -9.65
N THR A 126 2.28 2.92 -8.58
CA THR A 126 0.83 2.93 -8.67
C THR A 126 0.25 3.72 -7.52
N ARG A 127 -0.87 4.40 -7.78
CA ARG A 127 -1.71 5.01 -6.76
C ARG A 127 -3.16 4.60 -6.95
N LEU A 128 -3.86 4.47 -5.83
CA LEU A 128 -5.30 4.28 -5.79
C LEU A 128 -5.93 5.53 -5.18
N LEU A 129 -6.84 6.13 -5.92
CA LEU A 129 -7.60 7.30 -5.50
C LEU A 129 -9.06 6.90 -5.33
N VAL A 130 -9.74 7.56 -4.39
CA VAL A 130 -11.20 7.49 -4.24
C VAL A 130 -11.77 8.88 -4.32
N ALA A 131 -12.73 9.07 -5.21
CA ALA A 131 -13.57 10.26 -5.28
C ALA A 131 -14.91 9.93 -4.61
N THR A 132 -15.29 10.65 -3.56
CA THR A 132 -16.55 10.41 -2.85
C THR A 132 -17.24 11.71 -2.41
N PRO A 133 -18.59 11.75 -2.41
CA PRO A 133 -19.37 12.80 -1.77
C PRO A 133 -19.60 12.56 -0.27
N GLU A 134 -19.12 11.45 0.29
CA GLU A 134 -19.24 11.13 1.71
C GLU A 134 -18.32 12.03 2.54
N GLU A 135 -18.84 12.60 3.63
CA GLU A 135 -18.04 13.45 4.54
C GLU A 135 -17.04 12.63 5.35
N ASP A 136 -17.50 11.53 5.92
CA ASP A 136 -16.70 10.50 6.57
C ASP A 136 -16.91 9.19 5.79
N PHE A 137 -15.83 8.64 5.23
CA PHE A 137 -15.89 7.37 4.52
C PHE A 137 -14.91 6.36 5.11
N SER A 138 -15.33 5.10 5.13
CA SER A 138 -14.50 3.98 5.54
C SER A 138 -14.26 3.07 4.36
N ILE A 139 -13.03 2.57 4.28
CA ILE A 139 -12.54 1.64 3.29
C ILE A 139 -11.74 0.56 3.99
N ASP A 140 -11.73 -0.64 3.41
CA ASP A 140 -10.77 -1.70 3.73
C ASP A 140 -9.65 -1.62 2.68
N PRO A 141 -8.53 -0.92 2.95
CA PRO A 141 -7.53 -0.69 1.93
C PRO A 141 -6.80 -2.00 1.64
N ALA A 142 -6.75 -2.35 0.36
CA ALA A 142 -5.98 -3.47 -0.13
C ALA A 142 -5.32 -3.06 -1.44
N VAL A 143 -4.04 -3.41 -1.60
CA VAL A 143 -3.36 -3.15 -2.87
C VAL A 143 -4.10 -3.86 -4.02
N PRO A 144 -4.24 -3.22 -5.19
CA PRO A 144 -4.79 -3.89 -6.36
C PRO A 144 -4.03 -5.18 -6.67
N GLY A 145 -4.74 -6.26 -7.00
CA GLY A 145 -4.11 -7.58 -7.17
C GLY A 145 -3.04 -7.69 -8.26
N PHE A 146 -2.89 -6.71 -9.16
CA PHE A 146 -1.74 -6.68 -10.07
C PHE A 146 -0.43 -6.32 -9.36
N VAL A 147 -0.46 -5.61 -8.22
CA VAL A 147 0.75 -5.29 -7.45
C VAL A 147 1.43 -6.56 -6.97
N GLN A 148 0.65 -7.53 -6.49
CA GLN A 148 1.16 -8.86 -6.13
C GLN A 148 1.77 -9.59 -7.35
N GLN A 149 1.10 -9.55 -8.50
CA GLN A 149 1.59 -10.18 -9.74
C GLN A 149 2.90 -9.54 -10.22
N VAL A 150 3.02 -8.21 -10.14
CA VAL A 150 4.24 -7.47 -10.48
C VAL A 150 5.36 -7.80 -9.49
N ALA A 151 5.08 -7.83 -8.20
CA ALA A 151 6.06 -8.22 -7.18
C ALA A 151 6.63 -9.62 -7.43
N GLU A 152 5.75 -10.61 -7.62
CA GLU A 152 6.14 -12.01 -7.83
C GLU A 152 6.87 -12.23 -9.17
N LYS A 153 6.36 -11.65 -10.27
CA LYS A 153 6.86 -11.97 -11.61
C LYS A 153 7.94 -11.03 -12.12
N CYS A 154 8.00 -9.80 -11.60
CA CYS A 154 8.95 -8.80 -12.04
C CYS A 154 9.94 -8.40 -10.94
N GLY A 155 9.79 -8.90 -9.71
CA GLY A 155 10.71 -8.64 -8.61
C GLY A 155 10.64 -7.19 -8.13
N LEU A 156 9.45 -6.68 -7.79
CA LEU A 156 9.30 -5.32 -7.28
C LEU A 156 10.13 -5.13 -5.99
N VAL A 157 10.98 -4.12 -5.97
CA VAL A 157 11.81 -3.71 -4.81
C VAL A 157 11.42 -2.31 -4.39
N VAL A 158 11.25 -2.09 -3.08
CA VAL A 158 10.99 -0.78 -2.47
C VAL A 158 12.11 -0.46 -1.50
N GLY A 159 12.91 0.57 -1.82
CA GLY A 159 14.17 0.82 -1.13
C GLY A 159 15.17 -0.29 -1.43
N SER A 160 15.67 -0.93 -0.37
CA SER A 160 16.53 -2.13 -0.42
C SER A 160 15.76 -3.45 -0.38
N GLN A 161 14.42 -3.44 -0.20
CA GLN A 161 13.67 -4.64 0.19
C GLN A 161 12.70 -5.11 -0.89
N ALA A 162 12.68 -6.42 -1.16
CA ALA A 162 11.78 -7.01 -2.14
C ALA A 162 10.33 -7.03 -1.61
N ALA A 163 9.41 -6.39 -2.31
CA ALA A 163 8.00 -6.46 -1.99
C ALA A 163 7.51 -7.92 -2.12
N SER A 164 6.76 -8.39 -1.13
CA SER A 164 6.31 -9.78 -1.06
C SER A 164 4.85 -9.86 -0.64
N ALA A 165 4.12 -10.77 -1.27
CA ALA A 165 2.77 -11.18 -0.86
C ALA A 165 2.77 -12.32 0.17
N THR A 166 3.96 -12.83 0.52
CA THR A 166 4.18 -13.93 1.46
C THR A 166 4.93 -13.42 2.68
N PRO A 167 4.51 -13.77 3.90
CA PRO A 167 5.23 -13.39 5.11
C PRO A 167 6.59 -14.07 5.19
N ALA A 168 7.62 -13.34 5.62
CA ALA A 168 8.91 -13.93 5.97
C ALA A 168 8.78 -14.67 7.31
N VAL A 169 9.24 -15.91 7.38
CA VAL A 169 9.18 -16.72 8.61
C VAL A 169 10.56 -16.79 9.23
N TYR A 170 10.65 -16.42 10.51
CA TYR A 170 11.86 -16.46 11.31
C TYR A 170 11.65 -17.46 12.44
N ALA A 171 12.31 -18.61 12.35
CA ALA A 171 12.06 -19.78 13.16
C ALA A 171 12.90 -19.82 14.44
N ASP A 172 14.19 -19.46 14.36
CA ASP A 172 15.17 -19.67 15.42
C ASP A 172 16.07 -18.44 15.68
N GLY A 173 17.15 -18.63 16.43
CA GLY A 173 18.07 -17.57 16.82
C GLY A 173 18.95 -17.03 15.69
N GLU A 174 19.25 -17.82 14.65
CA GLU A 174 19.98 -17.33 13.47
C GLU A 174 19.06 -16.45 12.62
N ASP A 175 17.82 -16.92 12.42
CA ASP A 175 16.76 -16.16 11.77
C ASP A 175 16.47 -14.84 12.51
N ALA A 176 16.58 -14.81 13.85
CA ALA A 176 16.38 -13.58 14.61
C ALA A 176 17.41 -12.49 14.29
N GLU A 177 18.67 -12.84 14.06
CA GLU A 177 19.69 -11.86 13.67
C GLU A 177 19.41 -11.33 12.26
N ALA A 178 18.97 -12.19 11.33
CA ALA A 178 18.53 -11.76 10.00
C ALA A 178 17.31 -10.82 10.08
N LEU A 179 16.36 -11.08 10.99
CA LEU A 179 15.26 -10.17 11.24
C LEU A 179 15.74 -8.83 11.81
N ILE A 180 16.70 -8.82 12.75
CA ILE A 180 17.25 -7.57 13.29
C ILE A 180 17.95 -6.79 12.19
N GLU A 181 18.80 -7.42 11.38
CA GLU A 181 19.46 -6.81 10.23
C GLU A 181 18.44 -6.16 9.29
N HIS A 182 17.39 -6.92 8.91
CA HIS A 182 16.26 -6.39 8.13
C HIS A 182 15.55 -5.23 8.81
N LEU A 183 15.40 -5.27 10.14
CA LEU A 183 14.75 -4.22 10.91
C LEU A 183 15.57 -2.93 11.00
N THR A 184 16.90 -3.05 10.97
CA THR A 184 17.85 -1.93 11.11
C THR A 184 18.44 -1.46 9.77
N ASP A 185 18.07 -2.08 8.66
CA ASP A 185 18.58 -1.71 7.32
C ASP A 185 18.27 -0.23 7.01
N PRO A 186 19.29 0.63 6.82
CA PRO A 186 19.09 2.04 6.52
C PRO A 186 18.48 2.28 5.13
N GLY A 187 18.56 1.30 4.22
CA GLY A 187 17.93 1.33 2.90
C GLY A 187 16.45 0.98 2.91
N ARG A 188 15.91 0.53 4.05
CA ARG A 188 14.51 0.15 4.20
C ARG A 188 13.60 1.36 4.09
N LEU A 189 12.64 1.30 3.17
CA LEU A 189 11.60 2.33 3.00
C LEU A 189 10.20 1.86 3.41
N LEU A 190 10.02 0.56 3.65
CA LEU A 190 8.75 -0.01 4.08
C LEU A 190 8.77 -0.35 5.57
N PRO A 191 7.68 -0.10 6.30
CA PRO A 191 7.53 -0.63 7.65
C PRO A 191 7.48 -2.16 7.63
N THR A 192 7.90 -2.76 8.74
CA THR A 192 7.80 -4.21 8.95
C THR A 192 6.87 -4.50 10.11
N ILE A 193 5.84 -5.30 9.85
CA ILE A 193 4.89 -5.81 10.84
C ILE A 193 5.39 -7.18 11.28
N VAL A 194 5.90 -7.26 12.50
CA VAL A 194 6.32 -8.52 13.11
C VAL A 194 5.16 -9.09 13.91
N LEU A 195 4.73 -10.28 13.53
CA LEU A 195 3.72 -11.11 14.20
C LEU A 195 4.43 -12.19 15.00
N THR A 196 3.90 -12.52 16.17
CA THR A 196 4.42 -13.60 17.01
C THR A 196 3.36 -14.64 17.32
N LEU A 197 3.80 -15.83 17.73
CA LEU A 197 2.93 -16.89 18.21
C LEU A 197 2.66 -16.73 19.71
N ALA A 198 1.43 -17.00 20.13
CA ALA A 198 1.12 -17.19 21.54
C ALA A 198 1.65 -18.56 22.01
N ASP A 199 1.89 -18.72 23.31
CA ASP A 199 2.38 -19.97 23.87
C ASP A 199 1.41 -21.13 23.53
N GLY A 200 1.97 -22.20 22.96
CA GLY A 200 1.20 -23.37 22.51
C GLY A 200 0.35 -23.18 21.25
N ALA A 201 0.35 -21.99 20.64
CA ALA A 201 -0.35 -21.76 19.38
C ALA A 201 0.49 -22.20 18.17
N SER A 202 -0.17 -22.82 17.19
CA SER A 202 0.46 -23.23 15.91
C SER A 202 0.46 -22.12 14.85
N ALA A 203 -0.32 -21.06 15.06
CA ALA A 203 -0.48 -19.93 14.13
C ALA A 203 -0.73 -18.61 14.88
N PRO A 204 -0.34 -17.46 14.31
CA PRO A 204 -0.62 -16.15 14.89
C PRO A 204 -2.13 -15.84 14.86
N TYR A 205 -2.58 -14.95 15.76
CA TYR A 205 -3.98 -14.50 15.77
C TYR A 205 -4.37 -13.73 14.49
N ILE A 206 -3.42 -13.01 13.90
CA ILE A 206 -3.58 -12.34 12.60
C ILE A 206 -3.12 -13.29 11.49
N LYS A 207 -3.94 -13.51 10.46
CA LYS A 207 -3.59 -14.34 9.30
C LYS A 207 -2.46 -13.69 8.50
N ALA A 208 -1.22 -14.13 8.74
CA ALA A 208 0.00 -13.52 8.20
C ALA A 208 0.01 -13.47 6.66
N GLU A 209 -0.48 -14.53 6.00
CA GLU A 209 -0.53 -14.66 4.54
C GLU A 209 -1.53 -13.67 3.94
N LYS A 210 -2.71 -13.53 4.55
CA LYS A 210 -3.71 -12.54 4.12
C LYS A 210 -3.14 -11.12 4.28
N LEU A 211 -2.49 -10.84 5.41
CA LEU A 211 -1.90 -9.54 5.70
C LEU A 211 -0.80 -9.17 4.70
N ALA A 212 0.13 -10.09 4.43
CA ALA A 212 1.21 -9.89 3.47
C ALA A 212 0.68 -9.62 2.05
N GLY A 213 -0.36 -10.35 1.65
CA GLY A 213 -1.04 -10.12 0.37
C GLY A 213 -1.67 -8.72 0.27
N VAL A 214 -2.41 -8.27 1.29
CA VAL A 214 -3.08 -6.95 1.21
C VAL A 214 -2.10 -5.77 1.33
N LEU A 215 -0.91 -5.99 1.93
CA LEU A 215 0.12 -4.96 2.14
C LEU A 215 1.32 -5.07 1.18
N THR A 216 1.23 -5.86 0.10
CA THR A 216 2.35 -6.03 -0.83
C THR A 216 2.82 -4.68 -1.40
N GLY A 217 4.06 -4.29 -1.10
CA GLY A 217 4.63 -3.00 -1.51
C GLY A 217 4.28 -1.81 -0.61
N LEU A 218 3.53 -2.04 0.48
CA LEU A 218 3.21 -1.04 1.51
C LEU A 218 3.85 -1.38 2.87
N ALA A 219 4.02 -2.67 3.18
CA ALA A 219 4.73 -3.13 4.37
C ALA A 219 5.28 -4.55 4.17
N HIS A 220 6.31 -4.90 4.93
CA HIS A 220 6.73 -6.30 5.08
C HIS A 220 5.98 -6.94 6.24
N VAL A 221 5.64 -8.22 6.09
CA VAL A 221 5.07 -9.02 7.18
C VAL A 221 6.09 -10.09 7.55
N ALA A 222 6.45 -10.13 8.82
CA ALA A 222 7.37 -11.09 9.40
C ALA A 222 6.62 -11.91 10.45
N LEU A 223 6.84 -13.23 10.48
CA LEU A 223 6.36 -14.12 11.52
C LEU A 223 7.57 -14.61 12.32
N ALA A 224 7.72 -14.12 13.55
CA ALA A 224 8.74 -14.59 14.48
C ALA A 224 8.16 -15.70 15.36
N ARG A 225 8.74 -16.90 15.26
CA ARG A 225 8.45 -18.03 16.15
C ARG A 225 9.05 -17.79 17.55
N PRO A 226 8.65 -18.57 18.58
CA PRO A 226 9.05 -18.31 19.96
C PRO A 226 10.56 -18.11 20.17
N ASP A 227 11.40 -18.95 19.55
CA ASP A 227 12.86 -18.84 19.69
C ASP A 227 13.40 -17.54 19.08
N ALA A 228 12.92 -17.17 17.89
CA ALA A 228 13.28 -15.90 17.25
C ALA A 228 12.78 -14.68 18.05
N ALA A 229 11.55 -14.73 18.58
CA ALA A 229 10.96 -13.67 19.40
C ALA A 229 11.68 -13.51 20.75
N TRP A 230 12.15 -14.61 21.34
CA TRP A 230 12.99 -14.57 22.53
C TRP A 230 14.32 -13.90 22.24
N ARG A 231 14.98 -14.29 21.14
CA ARG A 231 16.26 -13.72 20.73
C ARG A 231 16.16 -12.22 20.39
N LEU A 232 15.07 -11.79 19.74
CA LEU A 232 14.73 -10.38 19.56
C LEU A 232 14.66 -9.64 20.90
N THR A 233 14.08 -10.27 21.93
CA THR A 233 13.94 -9.69 23.28
C THR A 233 15.29 -9.55 23.98
N GLU A 234 16.20 -10.50 23.81
CA GLU A 234 17.56 -10.41 24.34
C GLU A 234 18.37 -9.29 23.69
N ARG A 235 18.22 -9.11 22.37
CA ARG A 235 18.96 -8.12 21.59
C ARG A 235 18.43 -6.70 21.76
N LEU A 236 17.13 -6.51 21.49
CA LEU A 236 16.49 -5.19 21.46
C LEU A 236 15.97 -4.74 22.83
N GLY A 237 15.95 -5.66 23.80
CA GLY A 237 15.30 -5.48 25.08
C GLY A 237 13.77 -5.56 25.00
N LYS A 238 13.14 -5.83 26.15
CA LYS A 238 11.68 -5.99 26.27
C LYS A 238 10.86 -4.83 25.70
N ARG A 239 11.41 -3.61 25.76
CA ARG A 239 10.72 -2.39 25.31
C ARG A 239 10.60 -2.32 23.79
N LEU A 240 11.57 -2.82 23.04
CA LEU A 240 11.61 -2.74 21.57
C LEU A 240 11.26 -4.07 20.88
N SER A 241 11.14 -5.15 21.65
CA SER A 241 10.74 -6.47 21.15
C SER A 241 9.22 -6.67 21.02
N VAL A 242 8.81 -7.83 20.49
CA VAL A 242 7.43 -8.33 20.39
C VAL A 242 7.43 -9.83 20.66
N PHE A 243 6.45 -10.32 21.42
CA PHE A 243 6.35 -11.74 21.83
C PHE A 243 4.92 -12.07 22.28
N GLY A 244 4.65 -13.36 22.54
CA GLY A 244 3.44 -13.82 23.23
C GLY A 244 2.13 -13.64 22.44
N GLY A 245 2.18 -13.76 21.11
CA GLY A 245 1.02 -13.58 20.24
C GLY A 245 0.70 -12.12 19.92
N ALA A 246 1.60 -11.19 20.25
CA ALA A 246 1.48 -9.78 19.89
C ALA A 246 1.95 -9.51 18.45
N ALA A 247 1.57 -8.34 17.96
CA ALA A 247 2.04 -7.76 16.71
C ALA A 247 2.72 -6.42 16.98
N ARG A 248 3.77 -6.10 16.23
CA ARG A 248 4.47 -4.81 16.33
C ARG A 248 4.84 -4.28 14.96
N VAL A 249 4.64 -2.99 14.77
CA VAL A 249 5.09 -2.28 13.57
C VAL A 249 6.43 -1.60 13.87
N TYR A 250 7.43 -1.91 13.06
CA TYR A 250 8.74 -1.26 13.04
C TYR A 250 8.80 -0.35 11.80
N GLN A 251 8.91 0.95 12.03
CA GLN A 251 8.94 1.95 10.96
C GLN A 251 10.33 1.99 10.29
N PRO A 252 10.43 2.50 9.04
CA PRO A 252 11.71 2.85 8.43
C PRO A 252 12.57 3.72 9.36
N GLY A 253 13.89 3.51 9.35
CA GLY A 253 14.82 4.19 10.25
C GLY A 253 14.75 3.73 11.72
N PHE A 254 14.28 2.50 11.96
CA PHE A 254 14.35 1.89 13.29
C PHE A 254 15.80 1.62 13.68
N GLU A 255 16.14 1.98 14.91
CA GLU A 255 17.45 1.74 15.52
C GLU A 255 17.27 0.95 16.83
N GLU A 256 18.24 0.10 17.17
CA GLU A 256 18.19 -0.72 18.40
C GLU A 256 18.14 0.13 19.68
N THR A 257 18.55 1.40 19.63
CA THR A 257 18.54 2.34 20.76
C THR A 257 17.34 3.27 20.77
N ALA A 258 16.33 3.05 19.92
CA ALA A 258 15.18 3.95 19.80
C ALA A 258 14.42 4.11 21.13
N GLU A 259 14.14 5.36 21.52
CA GLU A 259 13.26 5.65 22.66
C GLU A 259 11.78 5.54 22.25
N LEU A 260 10.95 4.88 23.07
CA LEU A 260 9.48 4.95 22.91
C LEU A 260 8.99 6.37 23.21
N ARG A 261 8.62 7.14 22.19
CA ARG A 261 7.98 8.45 22.38
C ARG A 261 6.47 8.29 22.63
N PRO A 262 5.91 8.88 23.70
CA PRO A 262 4.48 8.95 23.89
C PRO A 262 3.83 9.96 22.93
N TYR A 263 2.59 9.68 22.52
CA TYR A 263 1.75 10.59 21.74
C TYR A 263 1.49 11.88 22.55
N PRO A 264 1.73 13.10 22.02
CA PRO A 264 1.21 14.30 22.64
C PRO A 264 -0.30 14.34 22.43
N ALA A 265 -1.07 14.32 23.52
CA ALA A 265 -2.51 14.48 23.48
C ALA A 265 -2.88 15.83 22.84
N GLY A 266 -3.16 15.83 21.53
CA GLY A 266 -3.64 17.00 20.80
C GLY A 266 -3.05 17.26 19.40
N ALA A 267 -2.14 16.43 18.87
CA ALA A 267 -1.58 16.66 17.54
C ALA A 267 -2.42 15.99 16.43
N SER A 268 -3.02 16.78 15.55
CA SER A 268 -3.66 16.32 14.32
C SER A 268 -2.62 15.75 13.34
N SER A 269 -2.70 14.45 13.06
CA SER A 269 -2.35 13.72 11.82
C SER A 269 -1.21 14.23 10.91
N GLN A 270 -0.12 14.78 11.45
CA GLN A 270 1.03 15.20 10.64
C GLN A 270 2.35 14.82 11.32
N ARG A 271 3.03 13.85 10.70
CA ARG A 271 4.45 13.45 10.86
C ARG A 271 4.85 12.61 12.09
N VAL A 272 5.76 11.67 11.78
CA VAL A 272 6.68 10.91 12.65
C VAL A 272 6.13 9.61 13.25
N GLY A 273 6.90 8.53 13.05
CA GLY A 273 6.53 7.14 13.22
C GLY A 273 6.13 6.73 14.63
N HIS A 274 5.09 5.88 14.71
CA HIS A 274 4.67 5.25 15.95
C HIS A 274 5.14 3.79 16.03
N LEU A 275 5.88 3.49 17.11
CA LEU A 275 6.11 2.16 17.67
C LEU A 275 4.96 1.80 18.61
N GLY A 276 4.12 0.84 18.23
CA GLY A 276 3.06 0.29 19.10
C GLY A 276 3.09 -1.25 19.07
N CYS A 277 3.17 -1.87 20.25
CA CYS A 277 2.98 -3.31 20.41
C CYS A 277 1.50 -3.56 20.69
N LEU A 278 0.79 -4.17 19.74
CA LEU A 278 -0.63 -4.49 19.85
C LEU A 278 -0.76 -5.94 20.30
N HIS A 279 -1.37 -6.15 21.46
CA HIS A 279 -1.73 -7.49 21.92
C HIS A 279 -3.02 -7.91 21.21
N CYS A 280 -2.92 -8.93 20.35
CA CYS A 280 -4.06 -9.47 19.63
C CYS A 280 -4.84 -10.42 20.55
N ARG A 281 -6.16 -10.21 20.70
CA ARG A 281 -7.05 -11.15 21.40
C ARG A 281 -7.87 -11.94 20.39
N SER A 282 -8.13 -13.22 20.66
CA SER A 282 -8.97 -14.07 19.81
C SER A 282 -10.42 -13.57 19.76
N GLY A 283 -11.00 -13.41 18.56
CA GLY A 283 -12.45 -13.29 18.37
C GLY A 283 -13.02 -11.90 18.05
N GLN A 284 -12.24 -10.93 17.57
CA GLN A 284 -12.77 -9.66 17.04
C GLN A 284 -12.54 -9.51 15.52
N PRO A 285 -13.51 -8.96 14.76
CA PRO A 285 -13.43 -8.86 13.30
C PRO A 285 -12.51 -7.72 12.84
N ASP A 286 -11.27 -8.05 12.47
CA ASP A 286 -10.28 -7.33 11.63
C ASP A 286 -10.17 -5.77 11.72
N PRO A 287 -10.25 -5.10 12.90
CA PRO A 287 -10.01 -3.64 13.00
C PRO A 287 -8.50 -3.30 12.96
N LEU A 288 -7.63 -4.31 12.89
CA LEU A 288 -6.17 -4.19 12.96
C LEU A 288 -5.53 -3.90 11.59
N VAL A 289 -6.14 -4.34 10.50
CA VAL A 289 -5.76 -3.89 9.14
C VAL A 289 -6.01 -2.39 9.02
N GLN A 290 -7.14 -1.92 9.54
CA GLN A 290 -7.48 -0.51 9.60
C GLN A 290 -6.52 0.26 10.51
N LEU A 291 -6.12 -0.27 11.68
CA LEU A 291 -5.12 0.38 12.54
C LEU A 291 -3.71 0.44 11.92
N ALA A 292 -3.28 -0.65 11.26
CA ALA A 292 -2.01 -0.68 10.53
C ALA A 292 -2.03 0.35 9.40
N LEU A 293 -3.16 0.48 8.67
CA LEU A 293 -3.31 1.43 7.58
C LEU A 293 -3.51 2.88 8.05
N ILE A 294 -4.19 3.12 9.18
CA ILE A 294 -4.26 4.42 9.87
C ILE A 294 -2.85 4.86 10.32
N HIS A 295 -1.96 3.92 10.68
CA HIS A 295 -0.56 4.24 10.98
C HIS A 295 0.36 4.34 9.75
N LEU A 296 -0.15 3.99 8.56
CA LEU A 296 0.53 4.15 7.27
C LEU A 296 0.05 5.42 6.52
N GLU A 297 -0.85 6.22 7.11
CA GLU A 297 -1.30 7.49 6.54
C GLU A 297 -0.23 8.60 6.61
N PHE A 298 0.37 8.83 5.44
CA PHE A 298 0.91 10.03 4.81
C PHE A 298 0.98 11.36 5.58
N GLU A 299 2.21 11.79 5.91
CA GLU A 299 2.70 13.13 5.55
C GLU A 299 4.24 13.18 5.48
N ALA A 300 4.86 12.58 4.46
CA ALA A 300 6.27 12.82 4.15
C ALA A 300 6.59 12.38 2.71
N LEU A 301 6.29 13.23 1.72
CA LEU A 301 7.01 13.30 0.42
C LEU A 301 6.58 14.47 -0.50
N GLN A 302 6.12 15.59 0.05
CA GLN A 302 6.21 16.89 -0.64
C GLN A 302 7.32 17.69 0.05
N PRO A 303 8.54 17.77 -0.53
CA PRO A 303 8.80 18.84 -1.51
C PRO A 303 9.96 18.53 -2.48
N ILE A 304 9.69 18.03 -3.69
CA ILE A 304 10.58 18.28 -4.85
C ILE A 304 9.66 18.35 -6.07
N ILE A 305 9.09 19.53 -6.32
CA ILE A 305 8.62 20.12 -7.60
C ILE A 305 7.77 21.33 -7.18
N SER A 306 8.45 22.40 -6.77
CA SER A 306 7.93 23.77 -6.81
C SER A 306 9.06 24.72 -6.38
N ARG A 307 9.86 25.17 -7.34
CA ARG A 307 10.41 26.52 -7.27
C ARG A 307 9.78 27.30 -8.43
N PRO A 308 8.97 28.33 -8.14
CA PRO A 308 8.42 29.20 -9.17
C PRO A 308 9.49 30.20 -9.63
N CYS A 309 9.41 30.61 -10.89
CA CYS A 309 9.50 32.03 -11.21
C CYS A 309 8.12 32.64 -10.99
#